data_AF-A0A838RA46-F1
#
_entry.id   AF-A0A838RA46-F1
#
_cell.length_a   1.000
_cell.length_b   1.000
_cell.length_c   1.000
_cell.angle_alpha   90.00
_cell.angle_beta   90.00
_cell.angle_gamma   90.00
#
_symmetry.space_group_name_H-M   'P 1'
#
loop_
_entity.id
_entity.type
_entity.pdbx_description
1 polymer ?
#
loop_
_entity_poly.entity_id
_entity_poly.type
_entity_poly.pdbx_seq_one_letter_code
_entity_poly.pdbx_strand_id
1 'polypeptide(L)' 'MKYAMISDIHANLPALEAVLTDIARRRDIEAIYHLGDLVGYAPWPDETVALIQRAGIPGVSGNYDSTVA' A
#
# COMPACT_ATOMS: atom_id res chain seq x y z
N MET A 1 17.62 10.85 6.44
CA MET A 1 16.82 9.63 6.57
C MET A 1 15.40 9.98 6.20
N LYS A 2 14.81 9.32 5.19
CA LYS A 2 13.42 9.57 4.79
C LYS A 2 12.68 8.25 4.65
N TYR A 3 11.41 8.27 5.04
CA TYR A 3 10.51 7.14 4.95
C TYR A 3 9.32 7.54 4.08
N ALA A 4 8.80 6.59 3.31
CA ALA A 4 7.56 6.77 2.55
C ALA A 4 6.39 6.16 3.34
N MET A 5 5.30 6.92 3.45
CA MET A 5 4.06 6.48 4.09
C MET A 5 2.97 6.48 3.04
N ILE A 6 2.28 5.36 2.86
CA ILE A 6 1.12 5.21 1.96
C ILE A 6 -0.12 4.86 2.79
N SER A 7 -1.28 5.40 2.46
CA SER A 7 -2.53 5.22 3.22
C SER A 7 -3.72 5.15 2.27
N ASP A 8 -4.84 4.60 2.73
CA ASP A 8 -6.15 4.66 2.06
C ASP A 8 -6.06 4.16 0.60
N ILE A 9 -5.37 3.02 0.41
CA ILE A 9 -5.13 2.46 -0.93
C ILE A 9 -6.45 2.00 -1.55
N HIS A 10 -7.34 1.45 -0.72
CA HIS A 10 -8.71 1.08 -1.06
C HIS A 10 -8.82 0.26 -2.35
N ALA A 11 -7.97 -0.75 -2.49
CA ALA A 11 -7.89 -1.66 -3.62
C ALA A 11 -7.57 -0.97 -4.97
N ASN A 12 -7.03 0.25 -4.95
CA ASN A 12 -6.66 1.00 -6.14
C ASN A 12 -5.29 0.56 -6.64
N LEU A 13 -5.24 -0.63 -7.25
CA LEU A 13 -4.01 -1.23 -7.76
C LEU A 13 -3.22 -0.30 -8.71
N PRO A 14 -3.82 0.35 -9.73
CA PRO A 14 -3.06 1.24 -10.62
C PRO A 14 -2.42 2.43 -9.89
N ALA A 15 -3.10 2.99 -8.89
CA ALA A 15 -2.53 4.08 -8.09
C ALA A 15 -1.36 3.59 -7.22
N LEU A 16 -1.51 2.42 -6.59
CA LEU A 16 -0.44 1.81 -5.81
C LEU A 16 0.81 1.53 -6.66
N GLU A 17 0.65 0.93 -7.84
CA GLU A 17 1.75 0.65 -8.76
C GLU A 17 2.48 1.93 -9.21
N ALA A 18 1.72 2.99 -9.51
CA ALA A 18 2.28 4.28 -9.89
C ALA A 18 3.09 4.91 -8.74
N VAL A 19 2.58 4.88 -7.52
CA VAL A 19 3.27 5.41 -6.32
C VAL A 19 4.51 4.59 -6.00
N LEU A 20 4.45 3.26 -6.04
CA LEU A 20 5.62 2.41 -5.81
C LEU A 20 6.70 2.62 -6.87
N THR A 21 6.30 2.82 -8.12
CA THR A 21 7.23 3.15 -9.21
C THR A 21 7.92 4.49 -8.97
N ASP A 22 7.20 5.51 -8.50
CA ASP A 22 7.79 6.81 -8.16
C ASP A 22 8.76 6.70 -6.97
N ILE A 23 8.35 6.00 -5.90
CA ILE A 23 9.20 5.77 -4.74
C ILE A 23 10.48 5.01 -5.14
N ALA A 24 10.39 3.99 -5.98
CA ALA A 24 11.54 3.21 -6.44
C ALA A 24 12.57 4.04 -7.24
N ARG A 25 12.16 5.16 -7.86
CA ARG A 25 13.08 6.08 -8.54
C ARG A 25 13.85 6.96 -7.56
N ARG A 26 13.39 7.07 -6.32
CA ARG A 26 14.02 7.88 -5.28
C ARG A 26 15.06 7.07 -4.53
N ARG A 27 16.32 7.54 -4.55
CA ARG A 27 17.44 6.89 -3.83
C ARG A 27 17.54 7.31 -2.36
N ASP A 28 16.69 8.22 -1.89
CA ASP A 28 16.74 8.80 -0.55
C ASP A 28 15.72 8.21 0.44
N ILE A 29 14.93 7.23 0.01
CA ILE A 29 13.94 6.53 0.84
C ILE A 29 14.55 5.25 1.41
N GLU A 30 14.49 5.11 2.72
CA GLU A 30 15.06 3.96 3.42
C GLU A 30 14.05 2.82 3.62
N ALA A 31 12.77 3.16 3.86
CA ALA A 31 11.71 2.18 4.02
C ALA A 31 10.34 2.79 3.62
N ILE A 32 9.42 1.88 3.29
CA ILE A 32 8.03 2.18 2.92
C ILE A 32 7.13 1.51 3.96
N TYR A 33 6.10 2.22 4.42
CA TYR A 33 5.09 1.70 5.33
C TYR A 33 3.69 2.02 4.83
N HIS A 34 2.73 1.13 5.06
CA HIS A 34 1.31 1.41 4.83
C HIS A 34 0.55 1.70 6.14
N LEU A 35 -0.45 2.57 6.06
CA LEU A 35 -1.28 2.95 7.21
C LEU A 35 -2.67 2.27 7.22
N GLY A 36 -2.89 1.34 6.29
CA GLY A 36 -4.07 0.49 6.24
C GLY A 36 -5.08 0.93 5.18
N ASP A 37 -6.30 0.41 5.30
CA ASP A 37 -7.38 0.57 4.34
C ASP A 37 -6.92 0.12 2.94
N LEU A 38 -6.36 -1.09 2.90
CA LEU A 38 -5.84 -1.73 1.69
C LEU A 38 -6.97 -2.14 0.74
N VAL A 39 -8.14 -2.45 1.27
CA VAL A 39 -9.31 -2.94 0.53
C VAL A 39 -10.52 -2.00 0.64
N GLY A 40 -11.62 -2.34 -0.04
CA GLY A 40 -12.95 -1.78 0.23
C GLY A 40 -13.66 -1.10 -0.95
N TYR A 41 -12.97 -0.31 -1.77
CA TYR A 41 -13.64 0.52 -2.78
C TYR A 41 -13.37 0.13 -4.23
N ALA A 42 -12.11 -0.01 -4.63
CA ALA A 42 -11.74 -0.28 -6.01
C ALA A 42 -11.68 -1.80 -6.29
N PRO A 43 -11.66 -2.23 -7.56
CA PRO A 43 -11.97 -3.61 -7.93
C PRO A 43 -10.81 -4.61 -7.79
N TRP A 44 -9.68 -4.24 -7.18
CA TRP A 44 -8.47 -5.09 -7.09
C TRP A 44 -8.01 -5.39 -5.66
N PRO A 45 -8.89 -5.83 -4.74
CA PRO A 45 -8.52 -6.04 -3.34
C PRO A 45 -7.43 -7.11 -3.19
N ASP A 46 -7.56 -8.24 -3.88
CA ASP A 46 -6.63 -9.36 -3.78
C ASP A 46 -5.27 -8.99 -4.38
N GLU A 47 -5.26 -8.33 -5.53
CA GLU A 47 -4.02 -7.91 -6.19
C GLU A 47 -3.30 -6.82 -5.38
N THR A 48 -4.04 -5.89 -4.78
CA THR A 48 -3.49 -4.88 -3.88
C THR A 48 -2.83 -5.52 -2.67
N VAL A 49 -3.52 -6.43 -1.96
CA VAL A 49 -2.96 -7.13 -0.80
C VAL A 49 -1.75 -7.97 -1.20
N ALA A 50 -1.85 -8.72 -2.29
CA ALA A 50 -0.74 -9.53 -2.78
C ALA A 50 0.47 -8.68 -3.20
N LEU A 51 0.26 -7.48 -3.77
CA LEU A 51 1.34 -6.56 -4.09
C LEU A 51 2.05 -6.04 -2.84
N ILE A 52 1.29 -5.61 -1.81
CA ILE A 52 1.85 -5.17 -0.52
C ILE A 52 2.69 -6.28 0.12
N GLN A 53 2.17 -7.51 0.14
CA GLN A 53 2.87 -8.68 0.69
C GLN A 53 4.14 -9.01 -0.10
N ARG A 54 4.07 -9.07 -1.45
CA ARG A 54 5.25 -9.35 -2.31
C ARG A 54 6.32 -8.27 -2.18
N ALA A 55 5.91 -7.00 -2.06
CA ALA A 55 6.83 -5.88 -1.87
C ALA A 55 7.42 -5.82 -0.45
N GLY A 56 6.91 -6.63 0.49
CA GLY A 56 7.38 -6.66 1.87
C GLY A 56 7.16 -5.33 2.59
N ILE A 57 6.06 -4.62 2.28
CA ILE A 57 5.76 -3.31 2.87
C ILE A 57 4.99 -3.54 4.18
N PRO A 58 5.61 -3.31 5.36
CA PRO A 58 4.91 -3.46 6.64
C PRO A 58 3.93 -2.30 6.87
N GLY A 59 2.97 -2.52 7.77
CA GLY A 59 2.00 -1.50 8.13
C GLY A 59 1.03 -1.93 9.20
N VAL A 60 -0.05 -1.16 9.32
CA VAL A 60 -1.16 -1.43 10.25
C VAL A 60 -2.44 -1.72 9.48
N SER A 61 -3.39 -2.39 10.11
CA SER A 61 -4.74 -2.60 9.56
C SER A 61 -5.59 -1.35 9.77
N GLY A 62 -6.26 -0.92 8.71
CA GLY A 62 -7.27 0.12 8.76
C GLY A 62 -8.64 -0.41 9.20
N ASN A 63 -9.63 0.49 9.30
CA ASN A 63 -10.99 0.09 9.66
C ASN A 63 -11.65 -0.73 8.55
N TYR A 64 -11.39 -0.45 7.28
CA TYR A 64 -11.92 -1.27 6.18
C TYR A 64 -11.31 -2.66 6.19
N ASP A 65 -10.00 -2.76 6.42
CA ASP A 65 -9.31 -4.07 6.52
C ASP A 65 -9.89 -4.93 7.64
N SER A 66 -10.21 -4.30 8.79
CA SER A 66 -10.75 -4.99 9.96
C SER A 66 -12.22 -5.38 9.82
N THR A 67 -12.97 -4.72 8.93
CA THR A 67 -14.41 -4.96 8.72
C THR A 67 -14.68 -6.03 7.67
N VAL A 68 -13.71 -6.28 6.77
CA VAL A 68 -13.83 -7.22 5.64
C VAL A 68 -13.26 -8.62 5.97
N ALA A 69 -12.81 -8.84 7.22
CA ALA A 69 -12.24 -10.10 7.70
C ALA A 69 -13.28 -11.22 7.94
#